data_AF-A0A2P5EK20-F1
#
_entry.id   AF-A0A2P5EK20-F1
#
_cell.length_a   1.000
_cell.length_b   1.000
_cell.length_c   1.000
_cell.angle_alpha   90.00
_cell.angle_beta   90.00
_cell.angle_gamma   90.00
#
_symmetry.space_group_name_H-M   'P 1'
#
loop_
_entity.id
_entity.type
_entity.pdbx_description
1 polymer ?
#
loop_
_entity_poly.entity_id
_entity_poly.type
_entity_poly.pdbx_seq_one_letter_code
_entity_poly.pdbx_strand_id
1 'polypeptide(L)'
;MAKPENVVFSADLKPEEHLRRGSAGVAGSMKLLKSYQSMHVPYTQDAPLMTEDMHEERLQAVEAFGDSFDFSAQLEKEILSSDMSAFKAANPDAVFEDFIRWHSPGDWENGVEGSESSKSFAEDNWPPQGRLSKRMSEQGNMWRNIWNDAHALPASEQKPLLDPNREGEKILHYLETVRPHQLLEQMICTAFRASADTLNQTSYGDLKQMATKMDQLYLTIASVLKSLQANCLSPGSEIIEDLRRLSGVFEHVEKLLTLAASLHRKFLQAPRLSEAIFSDYYNFYLPRMGTASASDNFQKEFDKKQEVRVRERSVVSNMFTHPTANQSWRKVLSMGNLLNGHEPILREIIFSMRDGVKGNHYASRTPGLHQQEIETYRMYICGTSNDLRVALSVTSCD
;
A
#
# COMPACT_ATOMS: atom_id res chain seq x y z
N MET A 1 53.29 45.09 -42.95
CA MET A 1 52.78 46.44 -42.63
C MET A 1 51.93 46.93 -43.79
N ALA A 2 50.60 46.96 -43.61
CA ALA A 2 49.67 47.83 -44.33
C ALA A 2 48.31 47.70 -43.63
N LYS A 3 47.83 48.79 -43.02
CA LYS A 3 46.46 48.93 -42.47
C LYS A 3 45.46 48.96 -43.62
N PRO A 4 44.20 48.58 -43.35
CA PRO A 4 43.09 49.51 -43.63
C PRO A 4 42.07 49.48 -42.49
N GLU A 5 41.66 50.60 -41.90
CA GLU A 5 40.65 51.58 -42.34
C GLU A 5 39.53 51.56 -41.29
N ASN A 6 39.49 52.62 -40.49
CA ASN A 6 38.40 52.92 -39.59
C ASN A 6 37.14 53.13 -40.42
N VAL A 7 36.19 52.21 -40.31
CA VAL A 7 34.81 52.46 -40.70
C VAL A 7 34.00 52.57 -39.42
N VAL A 8 33.73 53.81 -39.06
CA VAL A 8 32.71 54.20 -38.08
C VAL A 8 31.37 53.76 -38.65
N PHE A 9 30.79 52.70 -38.11
CA PHE A 9 29.39 52.40 -38.31
C PHE A 9 28.58 52.87 -37.11
N SER A 10 27.76 53.87 -37.43
CA SER A 10 26.71 54.53 -36.67
C SER A 10 26.08 53.65 -35.59
N ALA A 11 26.12 54.14 -34.36
CA ALA A 11 25.27 53.69 -33.28
C ALA A 11 23.80 54.05 -33.59
N ASP A 12 23.07 53.15 -34.22
CA ASP A 12 21.61 53.12 -34.11
C ASP A 12 21.26 52.46 -32.77
N LEU A 13 21.42 53.25 -31.70
CA LEU A 13 20.73 53.00 -30.43
C LEU A 13 19.23 53.16 -30.70
N LYS A 14 18.57 52.05 -31.06
CA LYS A 14 17.12 51.93 -30.80
C LYS A 14 16.93 52.25 -29.31
N PRO A 15 16.00 53.14 -28.94
CA PRO A 15 15.74 53.39 -27.53
C PRO A 15 15.41 52.03 -26.91
N GLU A 16 16.03 51.73 -25.77
CA GLU A 16 15.81 50.47 -25.06
C GLU A 16 14.30 50.21 -24.92
N GLU A 17 13.74 49.39 -25.80
CA GLU A 17 12.48 48.70 -25.55
C GLU A 17 12.74 47.97 -24.24
N HIS A 18 12.10 48.42 -23.16
CA HIS A 18 12.18 47.81 -21.84
C HIS A 18 12.42 46.31 -21.95
N LEU A 19 13.65 45.86 -21.70
CA LEU A 19 14.11 44.53 -22.12
C LEU A 19 13.21 43.45 -21.54
N ARG A 20 12.41 42.81 -22.41
CA ARG A 20 11.53 41.69 -22.06
C ARG A 20 12.35 40.54 -21.51
N ARG A 21 12.00 40.02 -20.32
CA ARG A 21 12.74 38.96 -19.63
C ARG A 21 11.83 37.82 -19.19
N GLY A 22 12.33 36.59 -19.19
CA GLY A 22 11.60 35.44 -18.68
C GLY A 22 10.34 35.06 -19.49
N SER A 23 10.36 35.23 -20.81
CA SER A 23 9.23 34.85 -21.67
C SER A 23 9.35 33.41 -22.21
N ALA A 24 8.24 32.66 -22.12
CA ALA A 24 8.04 31.34 -22.71
C ALA A 24 7.48 31.36 -24.16
N GLY A 25 7.27 32.55 -24.75
CA GLY A 25 6.68 32.73 -26.07
C GLY A 25 5.41 33.59 -26.07
N VAL A 26 4.83 33.80 -27.24
CA VAL A 26 3.63 34.66 -27.43
C VAL A 26 2.38 33.92 -26.97
N ALA A 27 1.52 34.61 -26.22
CA ALA A 27 0.22 34.12 -25.73
C ALA A 27 -0.85 34.17 -26.84
N GLY A 28 -0.70 33.35 -27.87
CA GLY A 28 -1.64 33.27 -28.99
C GLY A 28 -1.76 34.60 -29.76
N SER A 29 -2.99 35.04 -30.05
CA SER A 29 -3.27 36.33 -30.72
C SER A 29 -3.48 37.51 -29.75
N MET A 30 -3.21 37.32 -28.45
CA MET A 30 -3.44 38.37 -27.46
C MET A 30 -2.40 39.50 -27.55
N LYS A 31 -2.87 40.74 -27.47
CA LYS A 31 -2.03 41.94 -27.35
C LYS A 31 -2.19 42.59 -25.97
N LEU A 32 -1.23 43.42 -25.59
CA LEU A 32 -1.29 44.27 -24.40
C LEU A 32 -2.20 45.47 -24.64
N LEU A 33 -2.99 45.85 -23.63
CA LEU A 33 -4.01 46.90 -23.77
C LEU A 33 -3.43 48.30 -23.99
N LYS A 34 -2.29 48.62 -23.36
CA LYS A 34 -1.64 49.94 -23.50
C LYS A 34 -0.71 50.04 -24.69
N SER A 35 0.18 49.08 -24.85
CA SER A 35 1.28 49.14 -25.84
C SER A 35 0.95 48.49 -27.17
N TYR A 36 -0.17 47.76 -27.28
CA TYR A 36 -0.59 47.04 -28.50
C TYR A 36 0.41 46.00 -29.00
N GLN A 37 1.45 45.70 -28.21
CA GLN A 37 2.42 44.66 -28.48
C GLN A 37 1.84 43.28 -28.19
N SER A 38 2.38 42.24 -28.82
CA SER A 38 2.02 40.87 -28.49
C SER A 38 2.27 40.59 -27.00
N MET A 39 1.29 39.98 -26.35
CA MET A 39 1.41 39.49 -24.97
C MET A 39 2.22 38.21 -24.98
N HIS A 40 3.12 38.06 -24.02
CA HIS A 40 3.94 36.88 -23.85
C HIS A 40 3.55 36.12 -22.58
N VAL A 41 3.61 34.79 -22.65
CA VAL A 41 3.49 33.93 -21.48
C VAL A 41 4.79 34.04 -20.68
N PRO A 42 4.75 34.38 -19.38
CA PRO A 42 5.93 34.34 -18.52
C PRO A 42 6.30 32.89 -18.17
N TYR A 43 7.58 32.64 -17.90
CA TYR A 43 7.97 31.51 -17.05
C TYR A 43 7.59 31.84 -15.60
N THR A 44 6.78 30.99 -14.98
CA THR A 44 6.41 31.08 -13.56
C THR A 44 7.22 30.07 -12.74
N GLN A 45 7.30 30.28 -11.44
CA GLN A 45 7.84 29.26 -10.53
C GLN A 45 6.84 28.12 -10.35
N ASP A 46 7.35 26.92 -10.08
CA ASP A 46 6.49 25.79 -9.73
C ASP A 46 5.83 26.02 -8.37
N ALA A 47 4.54 25.68 -8.28
CA ALA A 47 3.80 25.76 -7.02
C ALA A 47 4.42 24.80 -5.99
N PRO A 48 4.68 25.25 -4.75
CA PRO A 48 5.17 24.37 -3.70
C PRO A 48 4.25 23.17 -3.46
N LEU A 49 4.84 21.98 -3.31
CA LEU A 49 4.10 20.79 -2.90
C LEU A 49 3.69 20.93 -1.43
N MET A 50 2.43 20.62 -1.13
CA MET A 50 1.89 20.62 0.22
C MET A 50 1.64 19.18 0.65
N THR A 51 2.14 18.80 1.82
CA THR A 51 1.80 17.53 2.46
C THR A 51 0.49 17.64 3.25
N GLU A 52 -0.11 16.51 3.63
CA GLU A 52 -1.39 16.50 4.37
C GLU A 52 -1.28 17.23 5.70
N ASP A 53 -0.18 17.03 6.44
CA ASP A 53 0.11 17.69 7.70
C ASP A 53 0.24 19.22 7.55
N MET A 54 0.87 19.70 6.46
CA MET A 54 0.92 21.13 6.16
C MET A 54 -0.47 21.70 5.83
N HIS A 55 -1.32 20.90 5.17
CA HIS A 55 -2.70 21.29 4.87
C HIS A 55 -3.57 21.32 6.14
N GLU A 56 -3.44 20.33 7.02
CA GLU A 56 -4.11 20.30 8.32
C GLU A 56 -3.67 21.46 9.21
N GLU A 57 -2.38 21.76 9.29
CA GLU A 57 -1.84 22.92 10.02
C GLU A 57 -2.45 24.22 9.51
N ARG A 58 -2.57 24.37 8.18
CA ARG A 58 -3.23 25.52 7.55
C ARG A 58 -4.70 25.62 7.95
N LEU A 59 -5.45 24.52 7.96
CA LEU A 59 -6.85 24.50 8.38
C LEU A 59 -7.00 24.87 9.86
N GLN A 60 -6.15 24.31 10.73
CA GLN A 60 -6.16 24.60 12.16
C GLN A 60 -5.79 26.06 12.46
N ALA A 61 -4.84 26.65 11.72
CA ALA A 61 -4.48 28.05 11.87
C ALA A 61 -5.65 28.97 11.50
N VAL A 62 -6.38 28.66 10.41
CA VAL A 62 -7.59 29.40 10.02
C VAL A 62 -8.68 29.28 11.11
N GLU A 63 -8.90 28.09 11.66
CA GLU A 63 -9.88 27.89 12.73
C GLU A 63 -9.50 28.62 14.02
N ALA A 64 -8.23 28.59 14.41
CA ALA A 64 -7.74 29.17 15.67
C ALA A 64 -7.69 30.70 15.67
N PHE A 65 -7.36 31.32 14.54
CA PHE A 65 -7.14 32.77 14.45
C PHE A 65 -8.21 33.52 13.64
N GLY A 66 -9.18 32.81 13.07
CA GLY A 66 -10.21 33.37 12.17
C GLY A 66 -9.60 34.05 10.94
N ASP A 67 -10.40 34.85 10.22
CA ASP A 67 -9.98 35.66 9.05
C ASP A 67 -8.86 36.70 9.35
N SER A 68 -8.32 36.75 10.58
CA SER A 68 -7.27 37.71 10.96
C SER A 68 -5.85 37.19 10.72
N PHE A 69 -5.66 35.87 10.58
CA PHE A 69 -4.35 35.27 10.33
C PHE A 69 -4.37 34.43 9.06
N ASP A 70 -4.17 35.15 7.98
CA ASP A 70 -4.25 34.73 6.59
C ASP A 70 -3.03 33.87 6.16
N PHE A 71 -2.64 32.84 6.91
CA PHE A 71 -1.51 31.98 6.52
C PHE A 71 -1.76 31.26 5.19
N SER A 72 -3.02 30.83 4.99
CA SER A 72 -3.57 30.34 3.74
C SER A 72 -3.43 31.34 2.60
N ALA A 73 -3.84 32.58 2.85
CA ALA A 73 -3.72 33.66 1.90
C ALA A 73 -2.27 34.12 1.71
N GLN A 74 -1.37 33.88 2.66
CA GLN A 74 0.04 34.31 2.57
C GLN A 74 0.79 33.49 1.52
N LEU A 75 0.65 32.16 1.51
CA LEU A 75 1.25 31.34 0.47
C LEU A 75 0.63 31.65 -0.91
N GLU A 76 -0.70 31.75 -0.97
CA GLU A 76 -1.41 32.11 -2.21
C GLU A 76 -1.01 33.51 -2.70
N LYS A 77 -0.81 34.45 -1.79
CA LYS A 77 -0.30 35.81 -2.07
C LYS A 77 1.13 35.78 -2.55
N GLU A 78 2.00 34.93 -1.99
CA GLU A 78 3.39 34.79 -2.43
C GLU A 78 3.46 34.18 -3.84
N ILE A 79 2.68 33.14 -4.12
CA ILE A 79 2.53 32.56 -5.46
C ILE A 79 2.02 33.61 -6.45
N LEU A 80 0.93 34.31 -6.09
CA LEU A 80 0.34 35.33 -6.96
C LEU A 80 1.30 36.50 -7.20
N SER A 81 2.03 36.95 -6.18
CA SER A 81 3.04 38.01 -6.30
C SER A 81 4.19 37.58 -7.21
N SER A 82 4.63 36.33 -7.11
CA SER A 82 5.63 35.70 -7.97
C SER A 82 5.17 35.68 -9.44
N ASP A 83 3.94 35.22 -9.69
CA ASP A 83 3.32 35.18 -11.02
C ASP A 83 3.17 36.58 -11.63
N MET A 84 2.69 37.55 -10.85
CA MET A 84 2.54 38.95 -11.28
C MET A 84 3.89 39.57 -11.62
N SER A 85 4.91 39.30 -10.80
CA SER A 85 6.28 39.78 -11.03
C SER A 85 6.86 39.22 -12.33
N ALA A 86 6.67 37.92 -12.57
CA ALA A 86 7.12 37.24 -13.78
C ALA A 86 6.38 37.77 -15.02
N PHE A 87 5.07 37.96 -14.91
CA PHE A 87 4.25 38.50 -15.99
C PHE A 87 4.67 39.92 -16.38
N LYS A 88 4.96 40.79 -15.41
CA LYS A 88 5.48 42.14 -15.66
C LYS A 88 6.86 42.13 -16.33
N ALA A 89 7.75 41.24 -15.92
CA ALA A 89 9.07 41.10 -16.56
C ALA A 89 8.95 40.60 -18.01
N ALA A 90 8.02 39.66 -18.24
CA ALA A 90 7.76 39.12 -19.56
C ALA A 90 6.92 40.06 -20.43
N ASN A 91 6.25 41.07 -19.87
CA ASN A 91 5.40 42.03 -20.58
C ASN A 91 5.60 43.46 -20.04
N PRO A 92 6.60 44.18 -20.58
CA PRO A 92 6.75 45.60 -20.29
C PRO A 92 5.47 46.37 -20.66
N ASP A 93 5.14 47.39 -19.86
CA ASP A 93 3.93 48.23 -20.01
C ASP A 93 2.59 47.51 -19.79
N ALA A 94 2.60 46.26 -19.35
CA ALA A 94 1.38 45.54 -19.01
C ALA A 94 0.59 46.21 -17.88
N VAL A 95 -0.73 46.13 -17.96
CA VAL A 95 -1.63 46.56 -16.89
C VAL A 95 -2.23 45.36 -16.15
N PHE A 96 -2.87 45.62 -15.01
CA PHE A 96 -3.52 44.57 -14.22
C PHE A 96 -4.56 43.79 -15.05
N GLU A 97 -5.27 44.48 -15.93
CA GLU A 97 -6.26 43.91 -16.83
C GLU A 97 -5.62 42.92 -17.83
N ASP A 98 -4.39 43.17 -18.27
CA ASP A 98 -3.63 42.24 -19.12
C ASP A 98 -3.25 40.97 -18.35
N PHE A 99 -2.89 41.09 -17.07
CA PHE A 99 -2.60 39.96 -16.21
C PHE A 99 -3.84 39.10 -15.97
N ILE A 100 -4.99 39.71 -15.67
CA ILE A 100 -6.25 38.98 -15.46
C ILE A 100 -6.65 38.20 -16.71
N ARG A 101 -6.52 38.80 -17.90
CA ARG A 101 -6.81 38.12 -19.18
C ARG A 101 -5.96 36.85 -19.40
N TRP A 102 -4.76 36.80 -18.83
CA TRP A 102 -3.87 35.65 -18.92
C TRP A 102 -4.05 34.66 -17.76
N HIS A 103 -4.03 35.13 -16.52
CA HIS A 103 -4.02 34.30 -15.29
C HIS A 103 -5.41 33.80 -14.89
N SER A 104 -6.45 34.62 -15.10
CA SER A 104 -7.84 34.28 -14.80
C SER A 104 -8.78 34.76 -15.90
N PRO A 105 -8.79 34.12 -17.08
CA PRO A 105 -9.60 34.56 -18.22
C PRO A 105 -11.10 34.57 -17.94
N GLY A 106 -11.58 33.80 -16.94
CA GLY A 106 -12.97 33.83 -16.49
C GLY A 106 -13.37 35.12 -15.76
N ASP A 107 -12.40 35.91 -15.29
CA ASP A 107 -12.64 37.23 -14.67
C ASP A 107 -12.62 38.39 -15.66
N TRP A 108 -12.50 38.10 -16.95
CA TRP A 108 -12.61 39.08 -18.01
C TRP A 108 -13.98 38.96 -18.69
N GLU A 109 -14.90 39.85 -18.36
CA GLU A 109 -16.24 39.90 -18.95
C GLU A 109 -16.18 40.61 -20.32
N ASN A 110 -16.46 39.88 -21.41
CA ASN A 110 -16.58 40.50 -22.73
C ASN A 110 -17.87 41.34 -22.79
N GLY A 111 -17.79 42.59 -23.24
CA GLY A 111 -18.88 43.56 -23.20
C GLY A 111 -19.99 43.37 -24.24
N VAL A 112 -20.29 42.12 -24.63
CA VAL A 112 -21.28 41.83 -25.70
C VAL A 112 -22.29 40.78 -25.24
N GLU A 113 -23.03 41.07 -24.18
CA GLU A 113 -24.35 40.46 -24.01
C GLU A 113 -25.35 41.18 -24.92
N GLY A 114 -25.47 40.71 -26.17
CA GLY A 114 -26.56 41.14 -27.05
C GLY A 114 -26.17 41.44 -28.51
N SER A 115 -25.63 40.46 -29.24
CA SER A 115 -25.94 40.33 -30.67
C SER A 115 -25.55 38.95 -31.16
N GLU A 116 -26.56 38.10 -31.34
CA GLU A 116 -26.48 37.01 -32.29
C GLU A 116 -26.23 37.60 -33.68
N SER A 117 -24.98 37.61 -34.15
CA SER A 117 -24.69 37.52 -35.58
C SER A 117 -23.21 37.30 -35.84
N SER A 118 -22.95 36.24 -36.60
CA SER A 118 -21.82 36.09 -37.51
C SER A 118 -20.47 35.75 -36.88
N LYS A 119 -20.21 34.43 -36.87
CA LYS A 119 -18.86 33.89 -37.08
C LYS A 119 -18.25 34.55 -38.31
N SER A 120 -17.40 35.54 -38.10
CA SER A 120 -16.43 36.00 -39.08
C SER A 120 -15.11 36.20 -38.35
N PHE A 121 -14.10 35.47 -38.80
CA PHE A 121 -12.71 35.68 -38.42
C PHE A 121 -12.31 37.08 -38.85
N ALA A 122 -12.26 38.01 -37.90
CA ALA A 122 -11.70 39.34 -38.11
C ALA A 122 -10.69 39.58 -36.99
N GLU A 123 -9.41 39.61 -37.37
CA GLU A 123 -8.26 39.94 -36.52
C GLU A 123 -8.22 41.42 -36.10
N ASP A 124 -9.31 42.19 -36.28
CA ASP A 124 -9.28 43.66 -36.30
C ASP A 124 -10.25 44.38 -35.33
N ASN A 125 -10.76 43.72 -34.28
CA ASN A 125 -11.45 44.43 -33.18
C ASN A 125 -10.53 44.49 -31.95
N TRP A 126 -9.49 45.31 -32.06
CA TRP A 126 -8.57 45.61 -30.95
C TRP A 126 -8.59 47.12 -30.64
N PRO A 127 -8.74 47.56 -29.37
CA PRO A 127 -8.70 46.79 -28.13
C PRO A 127 -9.98 45.97 -27.83
N PRO A 128 -9.88 44.88 -27.06
CA PRO A 128 -11.01 44.03 -26.70
C PRO A 128 -11.94 44.82 -25.78
N GLN A 129 -13.22 44.89 -26.15
CA GLN A 129 -14.26 45.64 -25.42
C GLN A 129 -14.75 44.86 -24.19
N GLY A 130 -13.84 44.51 -23.28
CA GLY A 130 -14.16 43.77 -22.04
C GLY A 130 -13.92 44.60 -20.77
N ARG A 131 -14.47 44.12 -19.66
CA ARG A 131 -14.29 44.71 -18.32
C ARG A 131 -13.91 43.62 -17.32
N LEU A 132 -13.29 44.03 -16.22
CA LEU A 132 -13.04 43.13 -15.09
C LEU A 132 -14.37 42.68 -14.47
N SER A 133 -14.40 41.43 -13.99
CA SER A 133 -15.52 40.90 -13.23
C SER A 133 -15.79 41.75 -11.99
N LYS A 134 -17.02 41.69 -11.47
CA LYS A 134 -17.43 42.48 -10.28
C LYS A 134 -16.43 42.36 -9.12
N ARG A 135 -15.99 41.14 -8.79
CA ARG A 135 -14.99 40.88 -7.73
C ARG A 135 -13.62 41.50 -8.01
N MET A 136 -13.18 41.52 -9.27
CA MET A 136 -11.89 42.09 -9.68
C MET A 136 -11.92 43.62 -9.82
N SER A 137 -13.11 44.20 -9.91
CA SER A 137 -13.33 45.64 -10.00
C SER A 137 -13.63 46.33 -8.65
N GLU A 138 -13.80 45.56 -7.57
CA GLU A 138 -14.12 46.10 -6.24
C GLU A 138 -13.01 47.01 -5.69
N GLN A 139 -13.42 48.09 -5.01
CA GLN A 139 -12.49 49.00 -4.34
C GLN A 139 -11.82 48.27 -3.17
N GLY A 140 -10.49 48.26 -3.13
CA GLY A 140 -9.72 47.54 -2.12
C GLY A 140 -9.39 46.08 -2.50
N ASN A 141 -9.56 45.68 -3.77
CA ASN A 141 -9.19 44.34 -4.22
C ASN A 141 -7.71 44.01 -3.90
N MET A 142 -7.49 42.92 -3.16
CA MET A 142 -6.18 42.46 -2.73
C MET A 142 -5.22 42.14 -3.87
N TRP A 143 -5.71 41.56 -4.97
CA TRP A 143 -4.90 41.24 -6.15
C TRP A 143 -4.38 42.51 -6.81
N ARG A 144 -5.19 43.58 -6.85
CA ARG A 144 -4.75 44.87 -7.38
C ARG A 144 -3.67 45.50 -6.49
N ASN A 145 -3.77 45.36 -5.18
CA ASN A 145 -2.73 45.82 -4.25
C ASN A 145 -1.42 45.04 -4.46
N ILE A 146 -1.49 43.70 -4.52
CA ILE A 146 -0.32 42.84 -4.79
C ILE A 146 0.29 43.18 -6.15
N TRP A 147 -0.55 43.42 -7.17
CA TRP A 147 -0.07 43.86 -8.48
C TRP A 147 0.69 45.17 -8.39
N ASN A 148 0.20 46.16 -7.65
CA ASN A 148 0.89 47.44 -7.52
C ASN A 148 2.25 47.30 -6.79
N ASP A 149 2.31 46.43 -5.78
CA ASP A 149 3.51 46.19 -4.98
C ASP A 149 4.55 45.30 -5.71
N ALA A 150 4.11 44.42 -6.61
CA ALA A 150 4.97 43.47 -7.32
C ALA A 150 5.95 44.15 -8.29
N HIS A 151 7.23 43.76 -8.23
CA HIS A 151 8.28 44.26 -9.12
C HIS A 151 8.40 43.42 -10.40
N ALA A 152 8.85 44.03 -11.50
CA ALA A 152 9.07 43.30 -12.76
C ALA A 152 10.36 42.46 -12.68
N LEU A 153 10.26 41.21 -12.22
CA LEU A 153 11.37 40.26 -12.11
C LEU A 153 11.02 38.92 -12.77
N PRO A 154 11.89 38.34 -13.63
CA PRO A 154 11.65 37.01 -14.21
C PRO A 154 11.81 35.92 -13.13
N ALA A 155 11.13 34.76 -13.30
CA ALA A 155 11.13 33.68 -12.31
C ALA A 155 12.54 33.21 -11.88
N SER A 156 13.54 33.27 -12.77
CA SER A 156 14.93 32.90 -12.46
C SER A 156 15.64 33.85 -11.48
N GLU A 157 15.18 35.10 -11.35
CA GLU A 157 15.74 36.12 -10.46
C GLU A 157 14.90 36.34 -9.20
N GLN A 158 13.72 35.73 -9.13
CA GLN A 158 12.84 35.83 -7.98
C GLN A 158 13.32 34.95 -6.82
N LYS A 159 12.88 35.29 -5.61
CA LYS A 159 13.06 34.43 -4.45
C LYS A 159 12.30 33.11 -4.69
N PRO A 160 12.94 31.93 -4.49
CA PRO A 160 12.25 30.65 -4.57
C PRO A 160 11.05 30.58 -3.60
N LEU A 161 9.92 30.09 -4.09
CA LEU A 161 8.71 29.87 -3.28
C LEU A 161 8.89 28.75 -2.24
N LEU A 162 9.73 27.76 -2.55
CA LEU A 162 10.11 26.67 -1.66
C LEU A 162 11.58 26.83 -1.26
N ASP A 163 11.87 26.75 0.04
CA ASP A 163 13.23 26.67 0.57
C ASP A 163 13.50 25.24 1.08
N PRO A 164 14.20 24.40 0.30
CA PRO A 164 14.43 23.01 0.67
C PRO A 164 15.20 22.83 1.99
N ASN A 165 16.09 23.77 2.32
CA ASN A 165 16.88 23.69 3.55
C ASN A 165 15.99 23.98 4.75
N ARG A 166 15.15 25.02 4.66
CA ARG A 166 14.20 25.37 5.72
C ARG A 166 13.16 24.26 5.95
N GLU A 167 12.63 23.65 4.88
CA GLU A 167 11.72 22.51 5.04
C GLU A 167 12.45 21.29 5.65
N GLY A 168 13.71 21.05 5.25
CA GLY A 168 14.54 20.02 5.88
C GLY A 168 14.76 20.25 7.38
N GLU A 169 15.07 21.49 7.78
CA GLU A 169 15.21 21.88 9.19
C GLU A 169 13.90 21.69 9.97
N LYS A 170 12.75 22.05 9.39
CA LYS A 170 11.43 21.80 10.02
C LYS A 170 11.20 20.31 10.28
N ILE A 171 11.50 19.46 9.31
CA ILE A 171 11.34 18.00 9.45
C ILE A 171 12.26 17.47 10.56
N LEU A 172 13.53 17.89 10.58
CA LEU A 172 14.48 17.49 11.63
C LEU A 172 14.01 17.95 13.00
N HIS A 173 13.54 19.20 13.10
CA HIS A 173 13.00 19.72 14.34
C HIS A 173 11.75 18.94 14.79
N TYR A 174 10.85 18.58 13.88
CA TYR A 174 9.71 17.72 14.18
C TYR A 174 10.16 16.37 14.73
N LEU A 175 11.13 15.71 14.08
CA LEU A 175 11.65 14.42 14.54
C LEU A 175 12.37 14.51 15.90
N GLU A 176 13.01 15.65 16.20
CA GLU A 176 13.66 15.89 17.49
C GLU A 176 12.65 16.19 18.60
N THR A 177 11.52 16.85 18.27
CA THR A 177 10.56 17.36 19.26
C THR A 177 9.28 16.54 19.39
N VAL A 178 9.04 15.58 18.49
CA VAL A 178 7.84 14.72 18.52
C VAL A 178 7.71 14.04 19.88
N ARG A 179 6.52 14.12 20.47
CA ARG A 179 6.30 13.51 21.78
C ARG A 179 6.26 11.99 21.63
N PRO A 180 6.89 11.20 22.52
CA PRO A 180 6.94 9.74 22.40
C PRO A 180 5.57 9.07 22.21
N HIS A 181 4.51 9.61 22.81
CA HIS A 181 3.16 9.06 22.66
C HIS A 181 2.58 9.25 21.24
N GLN A 182 2.90 10.37 20.56
CA GLN A 182 2.46 10.64 19.18
C GLN A 182 3.22 9.73 18.20
N LEU A 183 4.52 9.53 18.44
CA LEU A 183 5.32 8.61 17.64
C LEU A 183 4.84 7.16 17.83
N LEU A 184 4.55 6.75 19.07
CA LEU A 184 4.07 5.40 19.38
C LEU A 184 2.77 5.07 18.63
N GLU A 185 1.83 6.03 18.55
CA GLU A 185 0.60 5.89 17.78
C GLU A 185 0.87 5.57 16.31
N GLN A 186 1.74 6.36 15.67
CA GLN A 186 2.14 6.16 14.27
C GLN A 186 2.84 4.82 14.07
N MET A 187 3.73 4.43 14.98
CA MET A 187 4.42 3.14 14.94
C MET A 187 3.45 1.96 15.05
N ILE A 188 2.45 2.05 15.94
CA ILE A 188 1.43 1.00 16.10
C ILE A 188 0.59 0.89 14.82
N CYS A 189 0.12 2.01 14.28
CA CYS A 189 -0.70 2.01 13.07
C CYS A 189 0.05 1.44 11.86
N THR A 190 1.32 1.81 11.70
CA THR A 190 2.18 1.32 10.61
C THR A 190 2.51 -0.17 10.78
N ALA A 191 2.82 -0.62 11.99
CA ALA A 191 3.10 -2.03 12.26
C ALA A 191 1.89 -2.93 11.97
N PHE A 192 0.69 -2.54 12.42
CA PHE A 192 -0.53 -3.32 12.17
C PHE A 192 -0.93 -3.32 10.69
N ARG A 193 -0.80 -2.19 9.99
CA ARG A 193 -1.03 -2.13 8.54
C ARG A 193 -0.06 -3.04 7.79
N ALA A 194 1.24 -2.93 8.05
CA ALA A 194 2.25 -3.76 7.40
C ALA A 194 2.03 -5.27 7.66
N SER A 195 1.62 -5.61 8.90
CA SER A 195 1.29 -6.99 9.26
C SER A 195 0.06 -7.48 8.48
N ALA A 196 -1.01 -6.70 8.44
CA ALA A 196 -2.23 -7.05 7.68
C ALA A 196 -1.95 -7.20 6.18
N ASP A 197 -1.18 -6.29 5.59
CA ASP A 197 -0.80 -6.34 4.18
C ASP A 197 0.04 -7.58 3.87
N THR A 198 0.97 -7.94 4.77
CA THR A 198 1.76 -9.17 4.65
C THR A 198 0.85 -10.40 4.65
N LEU A 199 -0.12 -10.47 5.56
CA LEU A 199 -1.08 -11.57 5.61
C LEU A 199 -1.91 -11.65 4.32
N ASN A 200 -2.37 -10.51 3.78
CA ASN A 200 -3.19 -10.45 2.56
C ASN A 200 -2.46 -10.91 1.29
N GLN A 201 -1.14 -10.74 1.25
CA GLN A 201 -0.32 -11.22 0.14
C GLN A 201 -0.13 -12.75 0.15
N THR A 202 -0.41 -13.42 1.26
CA THR A 202 -0.24 -14.88 1.33
C THR A 202 -1.39 -15.61 0.63
N SER A 203 -1.05 -16.53 -0.26
CA SER A 203 -2.04 -17.34 -0.97
C SER A 203 -2.52 -18.50 -0.11
N TYR A 204 -3.82 -18.52 0.18
CA TYR A 204 -4.51 -19.59 0.91
C TYR A 204 -5.56 -20.32 0.05
N GLY A 205 -5.56 -20.09 -1.27
CA GLY A 205 -6.55 -20.64 -2.19
C GLY A 205 -7.98 -20.13 -1.91
N ASP A 206 -8.98 -20.94 -2.28
CA ASP A 206 -10.41 -20.56 -2.23
C ASP A 206 -11.08 -20.84 -0.87
N LEU A 207 -10.31 -20.83 0.23
CA LEU A 207 -10.83 -21.10 1.57
C LEU A 207 -11.69 -19.94 2.08
N LYS A 208 -13.01 -20.05 1.91
CA LYS A 208 -14.00 -19.02 2.32
C LYS A 208 -13.89 -18.61 3.78
N GLN A 209 -13.62 -19.57 4.67
CA GLN A 209 -13.43 -19.32 6.10
C GLN A 209 -12.30 -18.33 6.36
N MET A 210 -11.20 -18.43 5.61
CA MET A 210 -10.05 -17.54 5.74
C MET A 210 -10.37 -16.15 5.20
N ALA A 211 -11.04 -16.05 4.05
CA ALA A 211 -11.49 -14.76 3.50
C ALA A 211 -12.38 -14.01 4.49
N THR A 212 -13.38 -14.66 5.07
CA THR A 212 -14.24 -14.05 6.10
C THR A 212 -13.44 -13.63 7.35
N LYS A 213 -12.43 -14.41 7.75
CA LYS A 213 -11.57 -14.04 8.88
C LYS A 213 -10.67 -12.86 8.59
N MET A 214 -10.13 -12.74 7.38
CA MET A 214 -9.37 -11.57 6.96
C MET A 214 -10.25 -10.32 6.93
N ASP A 215 -11.46 -10.40 6.37
CA ASP A 215 -12.40 -9.28 6.37
C ASP A 215 -12.75 -8.82 7.78
N GLN A 216 -13.02 -9.77 8.69
CA GLN A 216 -13.26 -9.48 10.11
C GLN A 216 -12.06 -8.82 10.77
N LEU A 217 -10.84 -9.29 10.48
CA LEU A 217 -9.61 -8.72 11.01
C LEU A 217 -9.45 -7.27 10.54
N TYR A 218 -9.62 -7.00 9.26
CA TYR A 218 -9.53 -5.65 8.70
C TYR A 218 -10.52 -4.67 9.32
N LEU A 219 -11.79 -5.09 9.48
CA LEU A 219 -12.80 -4.26 10.15
C LEU A 219 -12.43 -3.98 11.61
N THR A 220 -11.88 -4.97 12.31
CA THR A 220 -11.45 -4.82 13.72
C THR A 220 -10.25 -3.88 13.82
N ILE A 221 -9.24 -4.04 12.96
CA ILE A 221 -8.07 -3.14 12.89
C ILE A 221 -8.52 -1.71 12.61
N ALA A 222 -9.36 -1.51 11.60
CA ALA A 222 -9.83 -0.18 11.23
C ALA A 222 -10.57 0.50 12.39
N SER A 223 -11.39 -0.27 13.13
CA SER A 223 -12.09 0.22 14.33
C SER A 223 -11.11 0.64 15.44
N VAL A 224 -10.19 -0.25 15.82
CA VAL A 224 -9.25 -0.04 16.95
C VAL A 224 -8.19 1.00 16.64
N LEU A 225 -7.68 1.07 15.40
CA LEU A 225 -6.70 2.08 15.03
C LEU A 225 -7.32 3.47 14.85
N LYS A 226 -8.59 3.56 14.42
CA LYS A 226 -9.27 4.85 14.31
C LYS A 226 -9.48 5.52 15.66
N SER A 227 -9.73 4.76 16.72
CA SER A 227 -9.81 5.32 18.08
C SER A 227 -8.45 5.82 18.58
N LEU A 228 -7.36 5.18 18.15
CA LEU A 228 -5.98 5.62 18.42
C LEU A 228 -5.70 6.99 17.76
N GLN A 229 -6.14 7.16 16.51
CA GLN A 229 -5.92 8.38 15.71
C GLN A 229 -6.68 9.62 16.19
N ALA A 230 -7.76 9.44 16.96
CA ALA A 230 -8.56 10.55 17.47
C ALA A 230 -7.92 11.28 18.68
N ASN A 231 -6.62 11.08 18.96
CA ASN A 231 -5.86 11.74 20.04
C ASN A 231 -6.43 11.57 21.46
N CYS A 232 -7.27 10.57 21.68
CA CYS A 232 -7.80 10.24 23.00
C CYS A 232 -7.00 9.09 23.63
N LEU A 233 -5.68 9.26 23.79
CA LEU A 233 -4.95 8.51 24.83
C LEU A 233 -5.37 9.06 26.21
N SER A 234 -6.67 8.98 26.49
CA SER A 234 -7.18 9.01 27.85
C SER A 234 -6.40 7.95 28.63
N PRO A 235 -5.89 8.27 29.83
CA PRO A 235 -5.20 7.30 30.68
C PRO A 235 -6.20 6.31 31.28
N GLY A 236 -6.86 5.54 30.40
CA GLY A 236 -7.83 4.50 30.70
C GLY A 236 -7.39 3.21 30.02
N SER A 237 -7.32 2.13 30.82
CA SER A 237 -6.88 0.77 30.48
C SER A 237 -7.38 0.20 29.14
N GLU A 238 -8.52 0.71 28.65
CA GLU A 238 -9.30 0.12 27.56
C GLU A 238 -8.55 0.05 26.22
N ILE A 239 -7.82 1.11 25.81
CA ILE A 239 -7.11 1.10 24.52
C ILE A 239 -5.97 0.08 24.52
N ILE A 240 -5.22 0.00 25.62
CA ILE A 240 -4.10 -0.96 25.74
C ILE A 240 -4.63 -2.39 25.77
N GLU A 241 -5.75 -2.62 26.46
CA GLU A 241 -6.44 -3.92 26.46
C GLU A 241 -6.98 -4.28 25.07
N ASP A 242 -7.53 -3.30 24.34
CA ASP A 242 -8.00 -3.50 22.96
C ASP A 242 -6.85 -3.83 22.00
N LEU A 243 -5.72 -3.14 22.11
CA LEU A 243 -4.52 -3.45 21.32
C LEU A 243 -3.95 -4.83 21.67
N ARG A 244 -3.97 -5.22 22.95
CA ARG A 244 -3.57 -6.56 23.40
C ARG A 244 -4.50 -7.62 22.82
N ARG A 245 -5.81 -7.38 22.87
CA ARG A 245 -6.82 -8.26 22.27
C ARG A 245 -6.62 -8.36 20.76
N LEU A 246 -6.38 -7.24 20.07
CA LEU A 246 -6.10 -7.21 18.63
C LEU A 246 -4.84 -8.02 18.30
N SER A 247 -3.78 -7.90 19.10
CA SER A 247 -2.55 -8.69 18.94
C SER A 247 -2.82 -10.20 19.06
N GLY A 248 -3.65 -10.60 20.02
CA GLY A 248 -4.07 -12.00 20.15
C GLY A 248 -4.91 -12.50 18.96
N VAL A 249 -5.83 -11.67 18.45
CA VAL A 249 -6.58 -11.99 17.23
C VAL A 249 -5.64 -12.15 16.04
N PHE A 250 -4.65 -11.27 15.89
CA PHE A 250 -3.60 -11.39 14.87
C PHE A 250 -2.87 -12.72 14.94
N GLU A 251 -2.39 -13.11 16.12
CA GLU A 251 -1.67 -14.37 16.33
C GLU A 251 -2.52 -15.57 15.91
N HIS A 252 -3.82 -15.56 16.23
CA HIS A 252 -4.74 -16.63 15.83
C HIS A 252 -4.96 -16.67 14.32
N VAL A 253 -5.16 -15.51 13.68
CA VAL A 253 -5.36 -15.42 12.23
C VAL A 253 -4.10 -15.85 11.49
N GLU A 254 -2.92 -15.44 11.95
CA GLU A 254 -1.63 -15.83 11.38
C GLU A 254 -1.40 -17.34 11.44
N LYS A 255 -1.75 -17.99 12.56
CA LYS A 255 -1.66 -19.46 12.71
C LYS A 255 -2.55 -20.19 11.71
N LEU A 256 -3.80 -19.74 11.56
CA LEU A 256 -4.74 -20.32 10.58
C LEU A 256 -4.24 -20.11 9.16
N LEU A 257 -3.75 -18.92 8.85
CA LEU A 257 -3.24 -18.56 7.54
C LEU A 257 -2.02 -19.40 7.17
N THR A 258 -1.10 -19.61 8.10
CA THR A 258 0.07 -20.46 7.93
C THR A 258 -0.35 -21.90 7.60
N LEU A 259 -1.34 -22.44 8.31
CA LEU A 259 -1.89 -23.75 8.02
C LEU A 259 -2.58 -23.78 6.64
N ALA A 260 -3.42 -22.78 6.34
CA ALA A 260 -4.13 -22.66 5.08
C ALA A 260 -3.18 -22.60 3.88
N ALA A 261 -2.15 -21.76 3.94
CA ALA A 261 -1.12 -21.63 2.91
C ALA A 261 -0.31 -22.94 2.75
N SER A 262 0.04 -23.59 3.86
CA SER A 262 0.72 -24.90 3.84
C SER A 262 -0.13 -25.98 3.17
N LEU A 263 -1.42 -26.07 3.52
CA LEU A 263 -2.36 -27.00 2.91
C LEU A 263 -2.56 -26.68 1.43
N HIS A 264 -2.74 -25.41 1.06
CA HIS A 264 -2.90 -24.98 -0.32
C HIS A 264 -1.70 -25.40 -1.18
N ARG A 265 -0.47 -25.16 -0.69
CA ARG A 265 0.75 -25.55 -1.39
C ARG A 265 0.92 -27.07 -1.49
N LYS A 266 0.61 -27.81 -0.43
CA LYS A 266 0.79 -29.27 -0.35
C LYS A 266 -0.27 -30.05 -1.15
N PHE A 267 -1.51 -29.56 -1.17
CA PHE A 267 -2.65 -30.23 -1.80
C PHE A 267 -3.16 -29.48 -3.04
N LEU A 268 -2.27 -28.83 -3.79
CA LEU A 268 -2.61 -28.07 -5.00
C LEU A 268 -3.44 -28.91 -6.01
N GLN A 269 -3.15 -30.21 -6.11
CA GLN A 269 -3.87 -31.17 -6.98
C GLN A 269 -5.03 -31.91 -6.28
N ALA A 270 -5.32 -31.60 -5.01
CA ALA A 270 -6.36 -32.22 -4.20
C ALA A 270 -7.12 -31.16 -3.35
N PRO A 271 -7.74 -30.14 -3.96
CA PRO A 271 -8.33 -28.99 -3.25
C PRO A 271 -9.43 -29.37 -2.26
N ARG A 272 -10.23 -30.40 -2.58
CA ARG A 272 -11.26 -30.93 -1.69
C ARG A 272 -10.68 -31.44 -0.37
N LEU A 273 -9.53 -32.11 -0.42
CA LEU A 273 -8.88 -32.65 0.77
C LEU A 273 -8.30 -31.53 1.63
N SER A 274 -7.66 -30.51 1.03
CA SER A 274 -7.23 -29.32 1.79
C SER A 274 -8.40 -28.59 2.44
N GLU A 275 -9.51 -28.43 1.73
CA GLU A 275 -10.69 -27.73 2.26
C GLU A 275 -11.34 -28.51 3.41
N ALA A 276 -11.42 -29.84 3.30
CA ALA A 276 -11.95 -30.69 4.36
C ALA A 276 -11.05 -30.67 5.62
N ILE A 277 -9.73 -30.85 5.45
CA ILE A 277 -8.76 -30.78 6.56
C ILE A 277 -8.81 -29.42 7.24
N PHE A 278 -8.77 -28.34 6.45
CA PHE A 278 -8.80 -26.98 6.98
C PHE A 278 -10.11 -26.71 7.71
N SER A 279 -11.26 -27.08 7.14
CA SER A 279 -12.57 -26.86 7.77
C SER A 279 -12.70 -27.59 9.09
N ASP A 280 -12.22 -28.82 9.17
CA ASP A 280 -12.25 -29.59 10.41
C ASP A 280 -11.31 -29.01 11.47
N TYR A 281 -10.11 -28.60 11.07
CA TYR A 281 -9.18 -27.91 11.97
C TYR A 281 -9.74 -26.56 12.43
N TYR A 282 -10.32 -25.79 11.52
CA TYR A 282 -10.91 -24.50 11.80
C TYR A 282 -12.06 -24.62 12.82
N ASN A 283 -12.95 -25.60 12.66
CA ASN A 283 -14.03 -25.87 13.61
C ASN A 283 -13.50 -26.33 14.97
N PHE A 284 -12.42 -27.12 14.99
CA PHE A 284 -11.74 -27.51 16.22
C PHE A 284 -11.04 -26.33 16.91
N TYR A 285 -10.48 -25.40 16.15
CA TYR A 285 -9.71 -24.27 16.65
C TYR A 285 -10.58 -23.06 17.03
N LEU A 286 -11.77 -22.91 16.45
CA LEU A 286 -12.70 -21.79 16.69
C LEU A 286 -12.89 -21.44 18.17
N PRO A 287 -13.12 -22.39 19.10
CA PRO A 287 -13.31 -22.07 20.51
C PRO A 287 -12.08 -21.46 21.18
N ARG A 288 -10.88 -21.73 20.65
CA ARG A 288 -9.60 -21.24 21.20
C ARG A 288 -9.29 -19.79 20.81
N MET A 289 -9.95 -19.24 19.79
CA MET A 289 -9.69 -17.87 19.30
C MET A 289 -10.25 -16.76 20.20
N GLY A 290 -11.14 -17.08 21.16
CA GLY A 290 -11.80 -16.09 22.04
C GLY A 290 -11.18 -15.97 23.44
N THR A 291 -10.27 -16.88 23.81
CA THR A 291 -9.68 -16.95 25.16
C THR A 291 -8.21 -16.56 25.11
N ALA A 292 -7.93 -15.27 25.29
CA ALA A 292 -6.56 -14.77 25.44
C ALA A 292 -5.91 -15.16 26.80
N SER A 293 -6.55 -16.02 27.61
CA SER A 293 -6.00 -16.51 28.87
C SER A 293 -5.10 -17.71 28.63
N ALA A 294 -3.83 -17.55 28.99
CA ALA A 294 -2.72 -18.49 28.83
C ALA A 294 -2.79 -19.78 29.67
N SER A 295 -3.96 -20.40 29.88
CA SER A 295 -4.06 -21.53 30.83
C SER A 295 -4.93 -22.71 30.44
N ASP A 296 -5.38 -22.86 29.19
CA ASP A 296 -6.05 -24.10 28.77
C ASP A 296 -5.08 -24.99 27.98
N ASN A 297 -4.13 -25.55 28.73
CA ASN A 297 -3.30 -26.70 28.39
C ASN A 297 -4.14 -27.99 28.27
N PHE A 298 -5.21 -27.96 27.50
CA PHE A 298 -5.78 -29.20 26.96
C PHE A 298 -5.17 -29.40 25.59
N GLN A 299 -4.07 -30.16 25.60
CA GLN A 299 -3.44 -30.79 24.46
C GLN A 299 -4.41 -31.84 23.86
N LYS A 300 -5.60 -31.39 23.44
CA LYS A 300 -6.47 -32.17 22.56
C LYS A 300 -5.74 -32.22 21.23
N GLU A 301 -5.23 -33.38 20.92
CA GLU A 301 -4.65 -33.70 19.64
C GLU A 301 -5.75 -33.65 18.57
N PHE A 302 -5.41 -33.18 17.38
CA PHE A 302 -6.36 -33.04 16.28
C PHE A 302 -6.35 -34.32 15.44
N ASP A 303 -7.19 -35.29 15.82
CA ASP A 303 -7.17 -36.65 15.25
C ASP A 303 -8.36 -36.95 14.34
N LYS A 304 -8.81 -35.95 13.54
CA LYS A 304 -9.90 -36.17 12.60
C LYS A 304 -9.43 -36.89 11.33
N LYS A 305 -9.98 -38.07 11.10
CA LYS A 305 -9.73 -38.88 9.90
C LYS A 305 -10.50 -38.32 8.70
N GLN A 306 -9.83 -38.24 7.54
CA GLN A 306 -10.42 -37.82 6.26
C GLN A 306 -10.46 -38.98 5.27
N GLU A 307 -11.54 -39.08 4.52
CA GLU A 307 -11.62 -40.01 3.40
C GLU A 307 -10.74 -39.51 2.24
N VAL A 308 -9.82 -40.34 1.75
CA VAL A 308 -8.95 -40.04 0.60
C VAL A 308 -9.49 -40.70 -0.66
N ARG A 309 -9.93 -39.89 -1.64
CA ARG A 309 -10.45 -40.41 -2.92
C ARG A 309 -9.32 -40.97 -3.78
N VAL A 310 -9.67 -41.85 -4.72
CA VAL A 310 -8.70 -42.51 -5.63
C VAL A 310 -7.77 -41.51 -6.33
N ARG A 311 -8.30 -40.37 -6.78
CA ARG A 311 -7.54 -39.32 -7.48
C ARG A 311 -6.59 -38.53 -6.55
N GLU A 312 -6.82 -38.57 -5.25
CA GLU A 312 -6.06 -37.83 -4.23
C GLU A 312 -4.95 -38.70 -3.60
N ARG A 313 -5.04 -40.03 -3.76
CA ARG A 313 -4.09 -41.00 -3.21
C ARG A 313 -2.64 -40.75 -3.64
N SER A 314 -2.43 -40.38 -4.91
CA SER A 314 -1.08 -40.09 -5.42
C SER A 314 -0.48 -38.88 -4.73
N VAL A 315 -1.28 -37.83 -4.49
CA VAL A 315 -0.85 -36.60 -3.80
C VAL A 315 -0.44 -36.91 -2.36
N VAL A 316 -1.27 -37.65 -1.63
CA VAL A 316 -0.99 -38.06 -0.23
C VAL A 316 0.24 -38.98 -0.18
N SER A 317 0.31 -39.98 -1.05
CA SER A 317 1.43 -40.93 -1.14
C SER A 317 2.78 -40.25 -1.37
N ASN A 318 2.80 -39.13 -2.10
CA ASN A 318 4.01 -38.37 -2.39
C ASN A 318 4.49 -37.50 -1.21
N MET A 319 3.65 -37.26 -0.19
CA MET A 319 4.06 -36.53 1.01
C MET A 319 4.90 -37.37 1.97
N PHE A 320 4.78 -38.69 1.89
CA PHE A 320 5.51 -39.62 2.74
C PHE A 320 6.77 -40.12 2.05
N THR A 321 7.83 -40.31 2.84
CA THR A 321 9.05 -40.93 2.34
C THR A 321 8.74 -42.31 1.78
N HIS A 322 9.22 -42.56 0.56
CA HIS A 322 9.01 -43.85 -0.08
C HIS A 322 9.73 -44.93 0.74
N PRO A 323 9.07 -46.03 1.12
CA PRO A 323 9.76 -47.11 1.80
C PRO A 323 10.84 -47.67 0.88
N THR A 324 12.10 -47.47 1.24
CA THR A 324 13.25 -48.01 0.51
C THR A 324 13.19 -49.55 0.58
N ALA A 325 13.51 -50.24 -0.51
CA ALA A 325 13.44 -51.70 -0.66
C ALA A 325 14.24 -52.52 0.39
N ASN A 326 14.98 -51.86 1.27
CA ASN A 326 15.81 -52.49 2.30
C ASN A 326 15.11 -52.62 3.67
N GLN A 327 13.88 -52.12 3.83
CA GLN A 327 13.25 -52.04 5.17
C GLN A 327 12.38 -53.21 5.61
N SER A 328 12.04 -54.19 4.78
CA SER A 328 11.65 -55.59 5.17
C SER A 328 10.79 -56.29 4.11
N TRP A 329 11.25 -56.41 2.86
CA TRP A 329 10.61 -57.35 1.94
C TRP A 329 11.10 -58.77 2.23
N ARG A 330 10.54 -59.45 3.24
CA ARG A 330 10.61 -60.92 3.21
C ARG A 330 9.58 -61.41 2.20
N LYS A 331 10.07 -61.86 1.06
CA LYS A 331 9.29 -62.64 0.08
C LYS A 331 8.97 -64.00 0.72
N VAL A 332 8.00 -64.08 1.63
CA VAL A 332 7.54 -65.36 2.17
C VAL A 332 6.53 -65.93 1.19
N LEU A 333 7.04 -66.64 0.18
CA LEU A 333 6.28 -67.67 -0.50
C LEU A 333 6.19 -68.87 0.44
N SER A 334 5.33 -68.80 1.46
CA SER A 334 4.80 -70.03 2.06
C SER A 334 3.61 -70.46 1.21
N MET A 335 3.93 -70.97 0.02
CA MET A 335 2.99 -71.79 -0.74
C MET A 335 2.77 -73.08 0.05
N GLY A 336 1.81 -73.05 0.97
CA GLY A 336 1.11 -74.28 1.32
C GLY A 336 0.35 -74.72 0.06
N ASN A 337 0.89 -75.73 -0.61
CA ASN A 337 0.28 -76.53 -1.68
C ASN A 337 -0.98 -75.93 -2.34
N LEU A 338 -0.80 -75.08 -3.35
CA LEU A 338 -1.84 -74.78 -4.32
C LEU A 338 -1.42 -75.34 -5.68
N LEU A 339 -1.91 -76.54 -5.93
CA LEU A 339 -2.08 -77.11 -7.26
C LEU A 339 -2.94 -76.12 -8.08
N ASN A 340 -2.50 -75.81 -9.31
CA ASN A 340 -3.20 -75.01 -10.34
C ASN A 340 -2.95 -73.48 -10.40
N GLY A 341 -1.70 -73.03 -10.24
CA GLY A 341 -1.13 -72.03 -11.16
C GLY A 341 -1.74 -70.61 -11.22
N HIS A 342 -2.48 -70.15 -10.21
CA HIS A 342 -2.86 -68.73 -10.10
C HIS A 342 -2.02 -68.03 -9.02
N GLU A 343 -1.30 -66.96 -9.41
CA GLU A 343 -0.68 -66.05 -8.44
C GLU A 343 -1.76 -65.42 -7.54
N PRO A 344 -1.51 -65.23 -6.24
CA PRO A 344 -2.49 -64.64 -5.36
C PRO A 344 -2.71 -63.15 -5.68
N ILE A 345 -3.97 -62.77 -5.86
CA ILE A 345 -4.47 -61.39 -6.01
C ILE A 345 -4.26 -60.56 -4.72
N LEU A 346 -3.91 -61.23 -3.61
CA LEU A 346 -3.75 -60.63 -2.29
C LEU A 346 -2.30 -60.77 -1.82
N ARG A 347 -1.67 -59.63 -1.51
CA ARG A 347 -0.36 -59.59 -0.87
C ARG A 347 -0.55 -59.52 0.64
N GLU A 348 0.14 -60.39 1.35
CA GLU A 348 0.19 -60.41 2.81
C GLU A 348 1.31 -59.48 3.29
N ILE A 349 0.97 -58.57 4.20
CA ILE A 349 1.96 -57.81 4.97
C ILE A 349 1.82 -58.20 6.42
N ILE A 350 2.96 -58.51 7.02
CA ILE A 350 3.10 -58.84 8.43
C ILE A 350 3.77 -57.66 9.11
N PHE A 351 3.03 -56.94 9.94
CA PHE A 351 3.59 -55.93 10.83
C PHE A 351 3.99 -56.60 12.13
N SER A 352 5.27 -56.51 12.48
CA SER A 352 5.74 -56.89 13.81
C SER A 352 5.95 -55.63 14.63
N MET A 353 5.01 -55.33 15.53
CA MET A 353 5.22 -54.29 16.53
C MET A 353 6.12 -54.87 17.62
N ARG A 354 7.26 -54.20 17.89
CA ARG A 354 8.03 -54.48 19.11
C ARG A 354 7.55 -53.49 20.14
N ASP A 355 6.62 -53.93 20.99
CA ASP A 355 6.33 -53.09 22.15
C ASP A 355 7.55 -53.08 23.07
N GLY A 356 7.91 -51.87 23.46
CA GLY A 356 9.25 -51.54 23.87
C GLY A 356 9.39 -50.04 23.96
N VAL A 357 8.45 -49.40 24.66
CA VAL A 357 8.62 -48.04 25.17
C VAL A 357 9.88 -48.02 26.04
N LYS A 358 11.02 -47.73 25.43
CA LYS A 358 12.22 -47.31 26.14
C LYS A 358 12.19 -45.79 26.16
N GLY A 359 11.73 -45.26 27.28
CA GLY A 359 11.99 -43.88 27.66
C GLY A 359 13.50 -43.60 27.63
N ASN A 360 13.81 -42.38 27.17
CA ASN A 360 15.08 -41.66 27.29
C ASN A 360 16.32 -42.24 26.59
N HIS A 361 16.80 -41.49 25.60
CA HIS A 361 18.03 -41.68 24.84
C HIS A 361 19.35 -41.58 25.63
N TYR A 362 19.33 -41.54 26.97
CA TYR A 362 20.53 -41.27 27.81
C TYR A 362 20.84 -42.29 28.91
N ALA A 363 20.13 -43.41 29.04
CA ALA A 363 20.46 -44.42 30.05
C ALA A 363 21.15 -45.65 29.44
N SER A 364 22.37 -45.93 29.91
CA SER A 364 23.12 -47.16 29.64
C SER A 364 22.38 -48.41 30.10
N ARG A 365 22.39 -49.44 29.24
CA ARG A 365 21.62 -50.69 29.35
C ARG A 365 21.96 -51.52 30.60
N THR A 366 20.92 -51.93 31.33
CA THR A 366 20.94 -53.15 32.16
C THR A 366 20.15 -54.25 31.44
N PRO A 367 20.65 -55.50 31.37
CA PRO A 367 19.96 -56.59 30.67
C PRO A 367 19.00 -57.31 31.63
N GLY A 368 17.72 -56.91 31.62
CA GLY A 368 16.63 -57.69 32.24
C GLY A 368 15.89 -58.48 31.17
N LEU A 369 15.78 -59.80 31.35
CA LEU A 369 14.92 -60.69 30.55
C LEU A 369 13.46 -60.23 30.67
N HIS A 370 12.91 -59.60 29.63
CA HIS A 370 11.49 -59.64 29.34
C HIS A 370 11.32 -60.14 27.91
N GLN A 371 10.62 -61.26 27.79
CA GLN A 371 10.21 -61.83 26.51
C GLN A 371 9.30 -60.80 25.85
N GLN A 372 9.85 -60.13 24.83
CA GLN A 372 9.22 -59.03 24.12
C GLN A 372 8.05 -59.61 23.31
N GLU A 373 6.81 -59.32 23.70
CA GLU A 373 5.63 -59.72 22.92
C GLU A 373 5.67 -58.99 21.58
N ILE A 374 5.81 -59.77 20.51
CA ILE A 374 5.76 -59.27 19.14
C ILE A 374 4.31 -59.41 18.70
N GLU A 375 3.55 -58.33 18.78
CA GLU A 375 2.22 -58.30 18.19
C GLU A 375 2.38 -58.29 16.68
N THR A 376 1.77 -59.29 16.05
CA THR A 376 1.92 -59.56 14.63
C THR A 376 0.59 -59.32 13.92
N TYR A 377 0.46 -58.19 13.23
CA TYR A 377 -0.74 -57.85 12.48
C TYR A 377 -0.62 -58.28 11.03
N ARG A 378 -1.66 -58.97 10.53
CA ARG A 378 -1.74 -59.48 9.18
C ARG A 378 -2.70 -58.63 8.37
N MET A 379 -2.20 -57.90 7.37
CA MET A 379 -3.03 -57.10 6.48
C MET A 379 -3.00 -57.65 5.06
N TYR A 380 -4.18 -57.73 4.44
CA TYR A 380 -4.37 -58.10 3.05
C TYR A 380 -4.78 -56.87 2.25
N ILE A 381 -4.11 -56.64 1.13
CA ILE A 381 -4.33 -55.46 0.29
C ILE A 381 -4.37 -55.88 -1.17
N CYS A 382 -5.38 -55.37 -1.86
CA CYS A 382 -5.50 -55.41 -3.31
C CYS A 382 -4.96 -54.09 -3.87
N GLY A 383 -3.91 -54.11 -4.69
CA GLY A 383 -3.45 -52.91 -5.39
C GLY A 383 -1.95 -52.86 -5.70
N THR A 384 -1.53 -51.69 -6.19
CA THR A 384 -0.14 -51.38 -6.54
C THR A 384 0.68 -51.03 -5.30
N SER A 385 2.02 -50.87 -5.45
CA SER A 385 2.88 -50.40 -4.34
C SER A 385 2.45 -49.04 -3.76
N ASN A 386 1.66 -48.25 -4.49
CA ASN A 386 1.10 -46.98 -4.03
C ASN A 386 -0.09 -47.20 -3.08
N ASP A 387 -0.96 -48.18 -3.35
CA ASP A 387 -2.10 -48.52 -2.49
C ASP A 387 -1.63 -49.09 -1.15
N LEU A 388 -0.54 -49.87 -1.19
CA LEU A 388 0.17 -50.41 -0.04
C LEU A 388 0.76 -49.30 0.85
N ARG A 389 1.31 -48.25 0.24
CA ARG A 389 1.84 -47.08 0.95
C ARG A 389 0.73 -46.27 1.63
N VAL A 390 -0.38 -46.04 0.94
CA VAL A 390 -1.53 -45.33 1.50
C VAL A 390 -2.10 -46.13 2.68
N ALA A 391 -2.24 -47.45 2.55
CA ALA A 391 -2.66 -48.31 3.65
C ALA A 391 -1.71 -48.23 4.85
N LEU A 392 -0.40 -48.37 4.65
CA LEU A 392 0.63 -48.22 5.70
C LEU A 392 0.51 -46.88 6.46
N SER A 393 0.33 -45.78 5.74
CA SER A 393 0.18 -44.45 6.36
C SER A 393 -1.16 -44.23 7.07
N VAL A 394 -2.20 -44.99 6.72
CA VAL A 394 -3.53 -44.90 7.35
C VAL A 394 -3.64 -45.86 8.55
N THR A 395 -2.88 -46.96 8.56
CA THR A 395 -2.92 -47.98 9.62
C THR A 395 -1.80 -47.89 10.64
N SER A 396 -0.79 -47.00 10.50
CA SER A 396 0.33 -46.93 11.47
C SER A 396 0.04 -46.14 12.76
N CYS A 397 -1.21 -45.92 13.11
CA CYS A 397 -1.59 -45.38 14.42
C CYS A 397 -2.70 -46.25 15.00
N ASP A 398 -2.32 -47.42 15.50
CA ASP A 398 -2.92 -48.07 16.66
C ASP A 398 -1.77 -48.54 17.57
#